data_AF-A0A961IVD3-F1
#
_entry.id   AF-A0A961IVD3-F1
#
_cell.length_a   1.000
_cell.length_b   1.000
_cell.length_c   1.000
_cell.angle_alpha   90.00
_cell.angle_beta   90.00
_cell.angle_gamma   90.00
#
_symmetry.space_group_name_H-M   'P 1'
#
loop_
_entity.id
_entity.type
_entity.pdbx_description
1 polymer ?
#
loop_
_entity_poly.entity_id
_entity_poly.type
_entity_poly.pdbx_seq_one_letter_code
_entity_poly.pdbx_strand_id
1 'polypeptide(L)'
;TRFVGGWGSRLGDEASSFWIGRVALTGTLAAVDGLRDHSPLSERLLARWGTPAALVIFAAHATPGEIGEVARDVAAAALDGDPLGREVMAAGAAHVVEMLMKLGWTEALAICFTGGLAPAYAPYLPDAMRTALIEAAAPPIDGAVALARAFAAEVPA
;
A
#
# COMPACT_ATOMS: atom_id res chain seq x y z
N THR A 1 1.35 -21.88 9.77
CA THR A 1 1.36 -20.40 9.65
C THR A 1 0.15 -19.99 8.82
N ARG A 2 -0.58 -18.95 9.21
CA ARG A 2 -1.74 -18.44 8.44
C ARG A 2 -1.29 -17.20 7.66
N PHE A 3 -1.64 -17.13 6.38
CA PHE A 3 -1.38 -15.98 5.51
C PHE A 3 -2.72 -15.45 4.98
N VAL A 4 -2.78 -14.14 4.75
CA VAL A 4 -3.94 -13.45 4.15
C VAL A 4 -3.37 -12.44 3.15
N GLY A 5 -3.97 -12.37 1.95
CA GLY A 5 -3.50 -11.51 0.86
C GLY A 5 -2.31 -12.09 0.09
N GLY A 6 -1.66 -11.25 -0.72
CA GLY A 6 -0.51 -11.63 -1.54
C GLY A 6 -0.86 -12.47 -2.77
N TRP A 7 -2.09 -12.36 -3.27
CA TRP A 7 -2.56 -13.06 -4.47
C TRP A 7 -2.16 -12.36 -5.79
N GLY A 8 -1.36 -11.29 -5.68
CA GLY A 8 -0.84 -10.54 -6.80
C GLY A 8 -1.76 -9.41 -7.26
N SER A 9 -1.16 -8.41 -7.91
CA SER A 9 -1.77 -7.13 -8.23
C SER A 9 -3.06 -7.17 -9.07
N ARG A 10 -3.34 -8.28 -9.75
CA ARG A 10 -4.55 -8.44 -10.56
C ARG A 10 -5.77 -8.91 -9.77
N LEU A 11 -5.54 -9.69 -8.70
CA LEU A 11 -6.60 -10.38 -7.95
C LEU A 11 -6.58 -10.04 -6.45
N GLY A 12 -5.63 -9.22 -6.01
CA GLY A 12 -5.51 -8.77 -4.63
C GLY A 12 -4.49 -7.63 -4.51
N ASP A 13 -3.61 -7.76 -3.53
CA ASP A 13 -2.63 -6.74 -3.13
C ASP A 13 -3.31 -5.41 -2.73
N GLU A 14 -4.46 -5.51 -2.06
CA GLU A 14 -5.08 -4.40 -1.37
C GLU A 14 -4.05 -3.72 -0.45
N ALA A 15 -4.13 -2.39 -0.39
CA ALA A 15 -3.18 -1.54 0.32
C ALA A 15 -1.73 -1.51 -0.23
N SER A 16 -1.40 -2.25 -1.29
CA SER A 16 -0.09 -2.14 -1.96
C SER A 16 0.10 -0.80 -2.69
N SER A 17 1.34 -0.49 -3.07
CA SER A 17 1.63 0.69 -3.90
C SER A 17 0.88 0.67 -5.23
N PHE A 18 0.81 -0.49 -5.89
CA PHE A 18 0.04 -0.64 -7.12
C PHE A 18 -1.44 -0.31 -6.90
N TRP A 19 -2.02 -0.89 -5.84
CA TRP A 19 -3.43 -0.66 -5.52
C TRP A 19 -3.70 0.82 -5.23
N ILE A 20 -2.84 1.48 -4.45
CA ILE A 20 -2.94 2.92 -4.17
C ILE A 20 -2.91 3.71 -5.48
N GLY A 21 -1.90 3.45 -6.33
CA GLY A 21 -1.76 4.14 -7.61
C GLY A 21 -2.99 3.95 -8.49
N ARG A 22 -3.46 2.71 -8.63
CA ARG A 22 -4.67 2.39 -9.41
C ARG A 22 -5.90 3.15 -8.90
N VAL A 23 -6.17 3.11 -7.60
CA VAL A 23 -7.34 3.79 -7.02
C VAL A 23 -7.25 5.31 -7.18
N ALA A 24 -6.07 5.90 -7.02
CA ALA A 24 -5.87 7.34 -7.22
C ALA A 24 -6.05 7.76 -8.70
N LEU A 25 -5.56 6.96 -9.66
CA LEU A 25 -5.76 7.21 -11.08
C LEU A 25 -7.23 7.05 -11.48
N THR A 26 -7.92 6.03 -10.93
CA THR A 26 -9.37 5.88 -11.10
C THR A 26 -10.14 7.08 -10.52
N GLY A 27 -9.78 7.54 -9.32
CA GLY A 27 -10.36 8.73 -8.72
C GLY A 27 -10.10 10.00 -9.55
N THR A 28 -8.94 10.09 -10.19
CA THR A 28 -8.63 11.19 -11.10
C THR A 28 -9.56 11.20 -12.32
N LEU A 29 -9.81 10.04 -12.95
CA LEU A 29 -10.77 9.94 -14.05
C LEU A 29 -12.21 10.20 -13.61
N ALA A 30 -12.60 9.74 -12.42
CA ALA A 30 -13.91 10.07 -11.87
C ALA A 30 -14.11 11.58 -11.69
N ALA A 31 -13.04 12.33 -11.38
CA ALA A 31 -13.09 13.79 -11.33
C ALA A 31 -13.27 14.43 -12.72
N VAL A 32 -12.60 13.88 -13.74
CA VAL A 32 -12.79 14.29 -15.15
C VAL A 32 -14.25 14.09 -15.59
N ASP A 33 -14.87 12.99 -15.19
CA ASP A 33 -16.26 12.67 -15.52
C ASP A 33 -17.29 13.45 -14.67
N GLY A 34 -16.84 14.27 -13.71
CA GLY A 34 -17.70 15.04 -12.80
C GLY A 34 -18.40 14.19 -11.73
N LEU A 35 -17.95 12.95 -11.51
CA LEU A 35 -18.46 12.06 -10.46
C LEU A 35 -17.91 12.39 -9.07
N ARG A 36 -16.87 13.23 -9.02
CA ARG A 36 -16.31 13.83 -7.81
C ARG A 36 -15.62 15.14 -8.16
N ASP A 37 -15.40 15.99 -7.17
CA ASP A 37 -14.62 17.21 -7.39
C ASP A 37 -13.15 16.90 -7.62
N HIS A 38 -12.51 17.74 -8.42
CA HIS A 38 -11.05 17.76 -8.51
C HIS A 38 -10.42 18.14 -7.16
N SER A 39 -9.33 17.44 -6.87
CA SER A 39 -8.39 17.74 -5.79
C SER A 39 -7.03 18.12 -6.37
N PRO A 40 -6.17 18.84 -5.62
CA PRO A 40 -4.80 19.14 -6.05
C PRO A 40 -4.02 17.89 -6.52
N LEU A 41 -4.21 16.74 -5.88
CA LEU A 41 -3.62 15.47 -6.32
C LEU A 41 -4.15 15.05 -7.69
N SER A 42 -5.48 15.03 -7.89
CA SER A 42 -6.07 14.62 -9.17
C SER A 42 -5.66 15.55 -10.32
N GLU A 43 -5.54 16.85 -10.07
CA GLU A 43 -5.09 17.82 -11.07
C GLU A 43 -3.62 17.60 -11.45
N ARG A 44 -2.74 17.38 -10.46
CA ARG A 44 -1.33 17.04 -10.71
C ARG A 44 -1.18 15.74 -11.47
N LEU A 45 -1.96 14.72 -11.10
CA LEU A 45 -1.97 13.45 -11.82
C LEU A 45 -2.44 13.68 -13.26
N LEU A 46 -3.59 14.31 -13.48
CA LEU A 46 -4.06 14.59 -14.84
C LEU A 46 -3.04 15.38 -15.68
N ALA A 47 -2.42 16.40 -15.09
CA ALA A 47 -1.39 17.21 -15.74
C ALA A 47 -0.15 16.40 -16.15
N ARG A 48 0.25 15.37 -15.37
CA ARG A 48 1.39 14.51 -15.68
C ARG A 48 1.26 13.79 -17.02
N TRP A 49 0.04 13.39 -17.39
CA TRP A 49 -0.24 12.74 -18.68
C TRP A 49 -0.91 13.67 -19.70
N GLY A 50 -1.29 14.88 -19.29
CA GLY A 50 -1.84 15.95 -20.12
C GLY A 50 -3.31 15.77 -20.52
N THR A 51 -3.74 14.53 -20.82
CA THR A 51 -5.14 14.24 -21.19
C THR A 51 -5.66 12.97 -20.51
N PRO A 52 -6.99 12.84 -20.31
CA PRO A 52 -7.59 11.61 -19.79
C PRO A 52 -7.30 10.39 -20.68
N ALA A 53 -7.30 10.57 -22.01
CA ALA A 53 -6.98 9.51 -22.95
C ALA A 53 -5.53 9.01 -22.79
N ALA A 54 -4.57 9.92 -22.61
CA ALA A 54 -3.17 9.55 -22.38
C ALA A 54 -2.97 8.81 -21.04
N LEU A 55 -3.69 9.21 -19.99
CA LEU A 55 -3.70 8.50 -18.71
C LEU A 55 -4.22 7.05 -18.88
N VAL A 56 -5.31 6.86 -19.62
CA VAL A 56 -5.87 5.53 -19.90
C VAL A 56 -4.90 4.69 -20.73
N ILE A 57 -4.27 5.26 -21.75
CA ILE A 57 -3.26 4.57 -22.56
C ILE A 57 -2.06 4.14 -21.69
N PHE A 58 -1.58 5.02 -20.80
CA PHE A 58 -0.55 4.67 -19.83
C PHE A 58 -0.99 3.48 -18.96
N ALA A 59 -2.17 3.58 -18.33
CA ALA A 59 -2.66 2.54 -17.42
C ALA A 59 -2.85 1.17 -18.10
N ALA A 60 -3.17 1.14 -19.40
CA ALA A 60 -3.33 -0.08 -20.17
C ALA A 60 -2.01 -0.83 -20.44
N HIS A 61 -0.89 -0.12 -20.48
CA HIS A 61 0.43 -0.70 -20.80
C HIS A 61 1.40 -0.74 -19.62
N ALA A 62 1.12 0.04 -18.58
CA ALA A 62 1.98 0.14 -17.41
C ALA A 62 2.05 -1.17 -16.63
N THR A 63 3.26 -1.50 -16.20
CA THR A 63 3.54 -2.55 -15.24
C THR A 63 2.96 -2.19 -13.86
N PRO A 64 2.78 -3.18 -12.97
CA PRO A 64 2.37 -2.90 -11.60
C PRO A 64 3.33 -1.96 -10.85
N GLY A 65 4.62 -2.02 -11.17
CA GLY A 65 5.63 -1.12 -10.61
C GLY A 65 5.40 0.33 -11.02
N GLU A 66 5.22 0.58 -12.33
CA GLU A 66 5.00 1.94 -12.88
C GLU A 66 3.71 2.58 -12.34
N ILE A 67 2.62 1.82 -12.23
CA ILE A 67 1.41 2.31 -11.54
C ILE A 67 1.70 2.54 -10.05
N GLY A 68 2.48 1.66 -9.42
CA GLY A 68 2.85 1.77 -8.02
C GLY A 68 3.71 2.99 -7.68
N GLU A 69 4.42 3.57 -8.65
CA GLU A 69 5.20 4.81 -8.44
C GLU A 69 4.32 5.98 -8.00
N VAL A 70 3.07 6.01 -8.45
CA VAL A 70 2.06 7.02 -8.09
C VAL A 70 1.79 7.02 -6.58
N ALA A 71 1.97 5.90 -5.89
CA ALA A 71 1.61 5.78 -4.48
C ALA A 71 2.37 6.74 -3.56
N ARG A 72 3.61 7.11 -3.91
CA ARG A 72 4.39 8.11 -3.16
C ARG A 72 3.74 9.50 -3.24
N ASP A 73 3.23 9.87 -4.41
CA ASP A 73 2.53 11.15 -4.61
C ASP A 73 1.22 11.17 -3.83
N VAL A 74 0.51 10.04 -3.79
CA VAL A 74 -0.75 9.89 -3.03
C VAL A 74 -0.49 10.04 -1.55
N ALA A 75 0.50 9.32 -1.00
CA ALA A 75 0.86 9.40 0.41
C ALA A 75 1.30 10.82 0.81
N ALA A 76 2.14 11.47 0.00
CA ALA A 76 2.55 12.86 0.24
C ALA A 76 1.35 13.82 0.21
N ALA A 77 0.50 13.74 -0.81
CA ALA A 77 -0.70 14.57 -0.90
C ALA A 77 -1.66 14.35 0.28
N ALA A 78 -1.78 13.11 0.75
CA ALA A 78 -2.62 12.77 1.88
C ALA A 78 -2.12 13.44 3.18
N LEU A 79 -0.80 13.53 3.38
CA LEU A 79 -0.19 14.27 4.48
C LEU A 79 -0.46 15.78 4.38
N ASP A 80 -0.48 16.31 3.16
CA ASP A 80 -0.82 17.72 2.88
C ASP A 80 -2.34 18.01 2.97
N GLY A 81 -3.15 17.02 3.36
CA GLY A 81 -4.59 17.18 3.55
C GLY A 81 -5.42 17.03 2.27
N ASP A 82 -4.83 16.55 1.17
CA ASP A 82 -5.57 16.28 -0.06
C ASP A 82 -6.72 15.28 0.19
N PRO A 83 -7.96 15.58 -0.25
CA PRO A 83 -9.11 14.71 0.01
C PRO A 83 -9.02 13.37 -0.71
N LEU A 84 -8.56 13.33 -1.97
CA LEU A 84 -8.37 12.07 -2.70
C LEU A 84 -7.25 11.25 -2.06
N GLY A 85 -6.12 11.89 -1.73
CA GLY A 85 -5.01 11.24 -1.06
C GLY A 85 -5.43 10.58 0.26
N ARG A 86 -6.13 11.33 1.13
CA ARG A 86 -6.60 10.82 2.43
C ARG A 86 -7.62 9.70 2.28
N GLU A 87 -8.53 9.79 1.32
CA GLU A 87 -9.52 8.74 1.04
C GLU A 87 -8.83 7.44 0.64
N VAL A 88 -7.87 7.49 -0.29
CA VAL A 88 -7.14 6.30 -0.76
C VAL A 88 -6.33 5.66 0.38
N MET A 89 -5.61 6.46 1.16
CA MET A 89 -4.81 5.96 2.28
C MET A 89 -5.69 5.39 3.40
N ALA A 90 -6.83 5.99 3.70
CA ALA A 90 -7.78 5.47 4.67
C ALA A 90 -8.39 4.13 4.21
N ALA A 91 -8.76 4.02 2.94
CA ALA A 91 -9.28 2.78 2.38
C ALA A 91 -8.22 1.65 2.39
N GLY A 92 -6.97 1.95 2.05
CA GLY A 92 -5.87 1.00 2.17
C GLY A 92 -5.65 0.55 3.63
N ALA A 93 -5.66 1.48 4.58
CA ALA A 93 -5.53 1.16 6.00
C ALA A 93 -6.69 0.27 6.49
N ALA A 94 -7.92 0.50 6.02
CA ALA A 94 -9.06 -0.34 6.36
C ALA A 94 -8.84 -1.81 5.92
N HIS A 95 -8.29 -2.05 4.75
CA HIS A 95 -7.90 -3.40 4.31
C HIS A 95 -6.81 -4.00 5.20
N VAL A 96 -5.79 -3.23 5.59
CA VAL A 96 -4.73 -3.69 6.50
C VAL A 96 -5.33 -4.11 7.85
N VAL A 97 -6.22 -3.29 8.42
CA VAL A 97 -6.92 -3.58 9.68
C VAL A 97 -7.73 -4.86 9.54
N GLU A 98 -8.52 -5.01 8.47
CA GLU A 98 -9.31 -6.21 8.23
C GLU A 98 -8.43 -7.47 8.16
N MET A 99 -7.34 -7.42 7.42
CA MET A 99 -6.41 -8.55 7.27
C MET A 99 -5.77 -8.94 8.62
N LEU A 100 -5.32 -7.97 9.41
CA LEU A 100 -4.77 -8.20 10.74
C LEU A 100 -5.80 -8.84 11.68
N MET A 101 -7.03 -8.35 11.67
CA MET A 101 -8.12 -8.93 12.46
C MET A 101 -8.44 -10.37 12.01
N LYS A 102 -8.42 -10.67 10.71
CA LYS A 102 -8.60 -12.04 10.21
C LYS A 102 -7.46 -12.97 10.58
N LEU A 103 -6.24 -12.45 10.71
CA LEU A 103 -5.09 -13.20 11.22
C LEU A 103 -5.15 -13.45 12.74
N GLY A 104 -6.13 -12.86 13.44
CA GLY A 104 -6.28 -13.01 14.89
C GLY A 104 -5.36 -12.08 15.67
N TRP A 105 -5.04 -10.91 15.12
CA TRP A 105 -4.23 -9.92 15.81
C TRP A 105 -4.85 -9.51 17.15
N THR A 106 -3.99 -9.32 18.16
CA THR A 106 -4.33 -8.80 19.48
C THR A 106 -3.25 -7.81 19.90
N GLU A 107 -3.53 -6.95 20.89
CA GLU A 107 -2.57 -5.94 21.36
C GLU A 107 -1.26 -6.52 21.93
N ALA A 108 -1.23 -7.82 22.25
CA ALA A 108 -0.02 -8.52 22.67
C ALA A 108 0.95 -8.82 21.51
N LEU A 109 0.53 -8.64 20.26
CA LEU A 109 1.33 -8.93 19.06
C LEU A 109 1.85 -7.64 18.43
N ALA A 110 3.17 -7.56 18.31
CA ALA A 110 3.80 -6.48 17.56
C ALA A 110 3.47 -6.55 16.06
N ILE A 111 3.38 -5.39 15.44
CA ILE A 111 3.20 -5.23 13.99
C ILE A 111 4.49 -4.64 13.43
N CYS A 112 5.13 -5.36 12.51
CA CYS A 112 6.28 -4.84 11.78
C CYS A 112 5.86 -4.54 10.35
N PHE A 113 5.96 -3.28 9.94
CA PHE A 113 5.78 -2.93 8.54
C PHE A 113 6.99 -3.39 7.71
N THR A 114 6.70 -3.86 6.50
CA THR A 114 7.71 -4.22 5.51
C THR A 114 7.41 -3.50 4.20
N GLY A 115 8.44 -2.93 3.57
CA GLY A 115 8.30 -2.17 2.33
C GLY A 115 8.20 -0.66 2.55
N GLY A 116 8.74 0.11 1.60
CA GLY A 116 8.97 1.56 1.79
C GLY A 116 7.71 2.42 1.89
N LEU A 117 6.56 1.95 1.43
CA LEU A 117 5.30 2.69 1.51
C LEU A 117 4.53 2.42 2.80
N ALA A 118 4.72 1.25 3.42
CA ALA A 118 3.93 0.82 4.56
C ALA A 118 3.92 1.82 5.74
N PRO A 119 5.03 2.52 6.09
CA PRO A 119 5.01 3.55 7.14
C PRO A 119 3.99 4.67 6.91
N ALA A 120 3.62 4.97 5.66
CA ALA A 120 2.63 6.00 5.34
C ALA A 120 1.21 5.66 5.84
N TYR A 121 0.93 4.40 6.17
CA TYR A 121 -0.34 4.00 6.76
C TYR A 121 -0.43 4.26 8.27
N ALA A 122 0.68 4.50 8.97
CA ALA A 122 0.68 4.64 10.43
C ALA A 122 -0.34 5.69 10.95
N PRO A 123 -0.56 6.86 10.30
CA PRO A 123 -1.58 7.82 10.72
C PRO A 123 -3.03 7.32 10.57
N TYR A 124 -3.26 6.36 9.68
CA TYR A 124 -4.60 5.86 9.30
C TYR A 124 -5.01 4.59 10.07
N LEU A 125 -4.09 3.97 10.80
CA LEU A 125 -4.40 2.83 11.65
C LEU A 125 -5.11 3.24 12.95
N PRO A 126 -5.94 2.36 13.54
CA PRO A 126 -6.43 2.51 14.90
C PRO A 126 -5.27 2.65 15.91
N ASP A 127 -5.50 3.37 17.00
CA ASP A 127 -4.47 3.66 18.01
C ASP A 127 -3.78 2.39 18.54
N ALA A 128 -4.55 1.36 18.88
CA ALA A 128 -4.02 0.09 19.40
C ALA A 128 -3.04 -0.58 18.43
N MET A 129 -3.31 -0.55 17.12
CA MET A 129 -2.41 -1.11 16.10
C MET A 129 -1.22 -0.18 15.85
N ARG A 130 -1.45 1.14 15.87
CA ARG A 130 -0.40 2.15 15.74
C ARG A 130 0.64 2.03 16.85
N THR A 131 0.22 1.83 18.10
CA THR A 131 1.11 1.64 19.25
C THR A 131 1.84 0.30 19.24
N ALA A 132 1.31 -0.69 18.53
CA ALA A 132 1.96 -1.99 18.35
C ALA A 132 2.99 -2.00 17.21
N LEU A 133 3.16 -0.89 16.47
CA LEU A 133 4.16 -0.78 15.42
C LEU A 133 5.57 -0.82 16.01
N ILE A 134 6.40 -1.71 15.47
CA ILE A 134 7.83 -1.82 15.79
C ILE A 134 8.66 -1.72 14.52
N GLU A 135 9.91 -1.29 14.67
CA GLU A 135 10.89 -1.37 13.59
C GLU A 135 11.30 -2.82 13.33
N ALA A 136 11.63 -3.11 12.08
CA ALA A 136 12.19 -4.41 11.71
C ALA A 136 13.53 -4.61 12.43
N ALA A 137 13.67 -5.71 13.17
CA ALA A 137 14.91 -6.03 13.89
C ALA A 137 16.11 -6.21 12.94
N ALA A 138 15.87 -6.64 11.71
CA ALA A 138 16.87 -6.81 10.67
C ALA A 138 16.21 -6.82 9.27
N PRO A 139 16.99 -6.62 8.19
CA PRO A 139 16.51 -6.80 6.83
C PRO A 139 16.00 -8.24 6.56
N PRO A 140 15.08 -8.44 5.60
CA PRO A 140 14.55 -9.78 5.29
C PRO A 140 15.60 -10.83 4.92
N ILE A 141 16.72 -10.41 4.32
CA ILE A 141 17.82 -11.32 3.95
C ILE A 141 18.47 -11.97 5.18
N ASP A 142 18.55 -11.26 6.30
CA ASP A 142 19.11 -11.80 7.55
C ASP A 142 18.18 -12.88 8.12
N GLY A 143 16.86 -12.67 7.99
CA GLY A 143 15.86 -13.69 8.32
C GLY A 143 16.01 -14.95 7.46
N ALA A 144 16.29 -14.80 6.17
CA ALA A 144 16.56 -15.94 5.28
C ALA A 144 17.84 -16.69 5.67
N VAL A 145 18.91 -15.97 6.02
CA VAL A 145 20.17 -16.58 6.51
C VAL A 145 19.96 -17.31 7.84
N ALA A 146 19.22 -16.71 8.78
CA ALA A 146 18.90 -17.34 10.06
C ALA A 146 18.08 -18.63 9.85
N LEU A 147 17.09 -18.60 8.96
CA LEU A 147 16.30 -19.77 8.60
C LEU A 147 17.17 -20.88 7.99
N ALA A 148 18.08 -20.54 7.06
CA ALA A 148 19.00 -21.50 6.45
C ALA A 148 19.94 -22.16 7.49
N ARG A 149 20.44 -21.38 8.46
CA ARG A 149 21.26 -21.90 9.57
C ARG A 149 20.47 -22.86 10.46
N ALA A 150 19.21 -22.55 10.77
CA ALA A 150 18.35 -23.43 11.55
C ALA A 150 18.13 -24.77 10.84
N PHE A 151 17.83 -24.76 9.54
CA PHE A 151 17.70 -25.98 8.75
C PHE A 151 18.98 -26.82 8.70
N ALA A 152 20.14 -26.18 8.53
CA ALA A 152 21.43 -26.89 8.49
C ALA A 152 21.76 -27.59 9.82
N ALA A 153 21.25 -27.10 10.95
CA ALA A 153 21.44 -27.72 12.26
C ALA A 153 20.51 -28.92 12.52
N GLU A 154 19.41 -29.06 11.77
CA GLU A 154 18.44 -30.16 11.91
C GLU A 154 18.76 -31.38 11.04
N VAL A 155 19.64 -31.24 10.04
CA VAL A 155 20.09 -32.35 9.20
C VAL A 155 21.32 -32.98 9.85
N PRO A 156 21.25 -34.23 10.38
CA PRO A 156 22.43 -34.92 10.87
C PRO A 156 23.39 -35.19 9.71
N ALA A 157 24.69 -35.10 9.99
CA ALA A 157 25.76 -35.42 9.05
C ALA A 157 25.70 -36.87 8.56
#